data_AF-A0A7R9W8H6-F1
#
_entry.id   AF-A0A7R9W8H6-F1
#
_cell.length_a   1.000
_cell.length_b   1.000
_cell.length_c   1.000
_cell.angle_alpha   90.00
_cell.angle_beta   90.00
_cell.angle_gamma   90.00
#
_symmetry.space_group_name_H-M   'P 1'
#
loop_
_entity.id
_entity.type
_entity.pdbx_description
1 polymer ?
#
loop_
_entity_poly.entity_id
_entity_poly.type
_entity_poly.pdbx_seq_one_letter_code
_entity_poly.pdbx_strand_id
1 'polypeptide(L)'
;ENQRQMSLHWWTTHQKEQYRRRRAGEKSRLTDERMKRLDDIGFLWETPRCPRGNEEKWKRRFNELVAYKKKHGTTHVRPCKENQGERSLLWWTEHQKKEYWRRKEGKKNHLTDERMKRLDDIGFLWETPRCPRGNEEKWKRRFNELVAYKKKHGTTHVRPC
;
A
#
# COMPACT_ATOMS: atom_id res chain seq x y z
N GLU A 1 -2.60 -26.32 13.12
CA GLU A 1 -2.01 -25.18 13.88
C GLU A 1 -2.64 -23.79 13.64
N ASN A 2 -2.81 -23.34 12.40
CA ASN A 2 -2.93 -21.91 12.09
C ASN A 2 -4.16 -21.19 12.72
N GLN A 3 -5.31 -21.87 12.79
CA GLN A 3 -6.52 -21.34 13.44
C GLN A 3 -6.38 -21.15 14.96
N ARG A 4 -5.60 -22.02 15.64
CA ARG A 4 -5.39 -21.93 17.11
C ARG A 4 -4.45 -20.78 17.48
N GLN A 5 -3.46 -20.49 16.64
CA GLN A 5 -2.58 -19.33 16.82
C GLN A 5 -3.32 -18.02 16.56
N MET A 6 -4.23 -17.99 15.58
CA MET A 6 -5.09 -16.84 15.30
C MET A 6 -6.10 -16.57 16.42
N SER A 7 -6.72 -17.59 16.99
CA SER A 7 -7.65 -17.41 18.12
C SER A 7 -6.91 -16.91 19.37
N LEU A 8 -5.70 -17.41 19.63
CA LEU A 8 -4.86 -16.91 20.72
C LEU A 8 -4.40 -15.46 20.48
N HIS A 9 -4.05 -15.08 19.26
CA HIS A 9 -3.72 -13.70 18.91
C HIS A 9 -4.89 -12.73 19.19
N TRP A 10 -6.10 -13.10 18.81
CA TRP A 10 -7.29 -12.31 19.10
C TRP A 10 -7.59 -12.23 20.59
N TRP A 11 -7.49 -13.35 21.30
CA TRP A 11 -7.70 -13.39 22.75
C TRP A 11 -6.69 -12.52 23.51
N THR A 12 -5.40 -12.61 23.18
CA THR A 12 -4.36 -11.76 23.79
C THR A 12 -4.54 -10.28 23.46
N THR A 13 -5.01 -9.94 22.25
CA THR A 13 -5.37 -8.57 21.88
C THR A 13 -6.53 -8.05 22.73
N HIS A 14 -7.54 -8.88 22.96
CA HIS A 14 -8.69 -8.54 23.80
C HIS A 14 -8.29 -8.32 25.27
N GLN A 15 -7.40 -9.14 25.84
CA GLN A 15 -6.89 -8.92 27.21
C GLN A 15 -6.20 -7.55 27.35
N LYS A 16 -5.42 -7.14 26.34
CA LYS A 16 -4.75 -5.82 26.31
C LYS A 16 -5.75 -4.66 26.21
N GLU A 17 -6.82 -4.83 25.46
CA GLU A 17 -7.91 -3.86 25.38
C GLU A 17 -8.61 -3.69 26.75
N GLN A 18 -8.96 -4.80 27.39
CA GLN A 18 -9.60 -4.80 28.71
C GLN A 18 -8.71 -4.15 29.79
N TYR A 19 -7.39 -4.38 29.71
CA TYR A 19 -6.41 -3.73 30.57
C TYR A 19 -6.37 -2.21 30.39
N ARG A 20 -6.39 -1.72 29.14
CA ARG A 20 -6.41 -0.27 28.84
C ARG A 20 -7.68 0.39 29.36
N ARG A 21 -8.84 -0.23 29.14
CA ARG A 21 -10.12 0.24 29.68
C ARG A 21 -10.07 0.38 31.20
N ARG A 22 -9.55 -0.66 31.87
CA ARG A 22 -9.37 -0.64 33.33
C ARG A 22 -8.44 0.49 33.79
N ARG A 23 -7.31 0.71 33.11
CA ARG A 23 -6.38 1.83 33.42
C ARG A 23 -7.01 3.20 33.16
N ALA A 24 -7.93 3.30 32.21
CA ALA A 24 -8.69 4.53 31.92
C ALA A 24 -9.88 4.74 32.87
N GLY A 25 -10.10 3.86 33.84
CA GLY A 25 -11.24 3.91 34.76
C GLY A 25 -12.57 3.43 34.15
N GLU A 26 -12.54 2.86 32.95
CA GLU A 26 -13.72 2.31 32.28
C GLU A 26 -14.06 0.90 32.78
N LYS A 27 -15.32 0.48 32.57
CA LYS A 27 -15.78 -0.86 32.90
C LYS A 27 -15.01 -1.92 32.10
N SER A 28 -14.33 -2.81 32.82
CA SER A 28 -13.50 -3.87 32.26
C SER A 28 -13.92 -5.24 32.78
N ARG A 29 -13.77 -6.28 31.96
CA ARG A 29 -13.96 -7.69 32.36
C ARG A 29 -12.68 -8.31 32.95
N LEU A 30 -11.62 -7.52 33.09
CA LEU A 30 -10.34 -7.94 33.63
C LEU A 30 -10.32 -7.76 35.15
N THR A 31 -10.51 -8.86 35.88
CA THR A 31 -10.44 -8.90 37.35
C THR A 31 -8.98 -8.88 37.83
N ASP A 32 -8.77 -8.54 39.11
CA ASP A 32 -7.44 -8.57 39.73
C ASP A 32 -6.79 -9.95 39.68
N GLU A 33 -7.58 -11.00 39.91
CA GLU A 33 -7.10 -12.36 39.83
C GLU A 33 -6.63 -12.74 38.42
N ARG A 34 -7.37 -12.33 37.38
CA ARG A 34 -6.96 -12.56 35.98
C ARG A 34 -5.72 -11.77 35.60
N MET A 35 -5.59 -10.56 36.12
CA MET A 35 -4.40 -9.73 35.92
C MET A 35 -3.19 -10.38 36.57
N LYS A 36 -3.29 -10.77 37.84
CA LYS A 36 -2.22 -11.46 38.57
C LYS A 36 -1.75 -12.73 37.87
N ARG A 37 -2.68 -13.60 37.44
CA ARG A 37 -2.31 -14.83 36.68
C ARG A 37 -1.58 -14.54 35.37
N LEU A 38 -1.89 -13.42 34.71
CA LEU A 38 -1.20 -12.99 33.50
C LEU A 38 0.17 -12.37 33.83
N ASP A 39 0.27 -11.61 34.92
CA ASP A 39 1.54 -11.06 35.42
C ASP A 39 2.52 -12.17 35.83
N ASP A 40 2.03 -13.22 36.51
CA ASP A 40 2.83 -14.36 37.01
C ASP A 40 3.52 -15.12 35.86
N ILE A 41 2.97 -15.07 34.64
CA ILE A 41 3.57 -15.66 33.43
C ILE A 41 4.34 -14.65 32.56
N GLY A 42 4.55 -13.43 33.06
CA GLY A 42 5.25 -12.37 32.34
C GLY A 42 4.47 -11.81 31.14
N PHE A 43 3.13 -11.77 31.21
CA PHE A 43 2.31 -11.28 30.11
C PHE A 43 2.59 -9.80 29.81
N LEU A 44 3.03 -9.52 28.58
CA LEU A 44 3.31 -8.17 28.14
C LEU A 44 2.00 -7.42 27.79
N TRP A 45 1.47 -6.66 28.76
CA TRP A 45 0.27 -5.81 28.59
C TRP A 45 0.43 -4.76 27.50
N GLU A 46 1.60 -4.17 27.46
CA GLU A 46 2.02 -3.27 26.41
C GLU A 46 2.87 -4.07 25.45
N THR A 47 2.32 -4.33 24.26
CA THR A 47 3.19 -4.79 23.17
C THR A 47 4.07 -3.60 22.85
N PRO A 48 5.41 -3.70 22.89
CA PRO A 48 6.25 -2.70 22.28
C PRO A 48 5.68 -2.49 20.88
N ARG A 49 5.41 -1.24 20.47
CA ARG A 49 5.09 -1.01 19.06
C ARG A 49 6.25 -1.61 18.30
N CYS A 50 6.07 -2.77 17.69
CA CYS A 50 7.12 -3.36 16.89
C CYS A 50 7.19 -2.50 15.62
N PRO A 51 8.22 -1.63 15.43
CA PRO A 51 8.46 -1.05 14.12
C PRO A 51 8.69 -2.16 13.07
N ARG A 52 9.10 -3.35 13.54
CA ARG A 52 9.34 -4.56 12.73
C ARG A 52 8.15 -4.98 11.88
N GLY A 53 6.92 -4.77 12.36
CA GLY A 53 5.71 -5.09 11.60
C GLY A 53 5.44 -4.12 10.43
N ASN A 54 6.02 -2.92 10.47
CA ASN A 54 5.94 -1.95 9.37
C ASN A 54 7.12 -2.12 8.40
N GLU A 55 8.31 -2.46 8.91
CA GLU A 55 9.51 -2.56 8.08
C GLU A 55 9.54 -3.79 7.19
N GLU A 56 9.22 -4.98 7.70
CA GLU A 56 9.15 -6.19 6.86
C GLU A 56 8.05 -6.09 5.79
N LYS A 57 6.91 -5.49 6.15
CA LYS A 57 5.83 -5.22 5.19
C LYS A 57 6.28 -4.23 4.12
N TRP A 58 7.00 -3.18 4.52
CA TRP A 58 7.54 -2.18 3.59
C TRP A 58 8.56 -2.82 2.64
N LYS A 59 9.52 -3.60 3.16
CA LYS A 59 10.51 -4.35 2.36
C LYS A 59 9.86 -5.29 1.36
N ARG A 60 8.83 -6.04 1.77
CA ARG A 60 8.09 -6.92 0.86
C ARG A 60 7.48 -6.15 -0.31
N ARG A 61 6.81 -5.03 -0.04
CA ARG A 61 6.22 -4.18 -1.08
C ARG A 61 7.27 -3.49 -1.95
N PHE A 62 8.41 -3.11 -1.37
CA PHE A 62 9.55 -2.61 -2.11
C PHE A 62 10.07 -3.67 -3.10
N ASN A 63 10.20 -4.92 -2.68
CA ASN A 63 10.61 -6.01 -3.57
C ASN A 63 9.58 -6.28 -4.69
N GLU A 64 8.28 -6.17 -4.41
CA GLU A 64 7.23 -6.21 -5.44
C GLU A 64 7.42 -5.09 -6.47
N LEU A 65 7.79 -3.87 -6.04
CA LEU A 65 8.09 -2.75 -6.94
C LEU A 65 9.35 -2.99 -7.77
N VAL A 66 10.40 -3.58 -7.18
CA VAL A 66 11.62 -3.96 -7.92
C VAL A 66 11.30 -4.98 -9.00
N ALA A 67 10.49 -6.00 -8.68
CA ALA A 67 10.03 -6.99 -9.64
C ALA A 67 9.17 -6.35 -10.75
N TYR A 68 8.29 -5.41 -10.40
CA TYR A 68 7.51 -4.63 -11.35
C TYR A 68 8.41 -3.83 -12.30
N LYS A 69 9.43 -3.12 -11.77
CA LYS A 69 10.40 -2.39 -12.59
C LYS A 69 11.15 -3.33 -13.55
N LYS A 70 11.56 -4.51 -13.09
CA LYS A 70 12.22 -5.50 -13.96
C LYS A 70 11.32 -5.97 -15.10
N LYS A 71 10.01 -6.13 -14.85
CA LYS A 71 9.02 -6.59 -15.83
C LYS A 71 8.58 -5.49 -16.80
N HIS A 72 8.42 -4.26 -16.33
CA HIS A 72 7.82 -3.16 -17.10
C HIS A 72 8.79 -2.03 -17.48
N GLY A 73 10.04 -2.09 -17.01
CA GLY A 73 11.06 -1.06 -17.22
C GLY A 73 10.84 0.24 -16.44
N THR A 74 9.77 0.32 -15.63
CA THR A 74 9.39 1.55 -14.92
C THR A 74 8.92 1.26 -13.50
N THR A 75 9.11 2.21 -12.58
CA THR A 75 8.49 2.18 -11.25
C THR A 75 7.11 2.83 -11.24
N HIS A 76 6.67 3.39 -12.37
CA HIS A 76 5.37 4.03 -12.48
C HIS A 76 4.28 2.99 -12.75
N VAL A 77 3.71 2.48 -11.66
CA VAL A 77 2.56 1.57 -11.72
C VAL A 77 1.36 2.33 -12.27
N ARG A 78 0.74 1.83 -13.35
CA ARG A 78 -0.46 2.41 -13.94
C ARG A 78 -1.66 1.45 -13.80
N PRO A 79 -2.88 1.97 -13.58
CA PRO A 79 -4.07 1.16 -13.69
C PRO A 79 -4.31 0.82 -15.17
N CYS A 80 -4.06 -0.43 -15.56
CA CYS A 80 -4.43 -0.95 -16.88
C CYS A 80 -5.08 -2.34 -16.75
N LYS A 81 -5.75 -2.79 -17.82
CA LYS A 81 -6.49 -4.07 -17.80
C LYS A 81 -5.56 -5.26 -17.60
N GLU A 82 -4.31 -5.15 -18.07
CA GLU A 82 -3.27 -6.18 -17.96
C GLU A 82 -2.67 -6.28 -16.55
N ASN A 83 -2.81 -5.24 -15.72
CA ASN A 83 -2.17 -5.12 -14.40
C ASN A 83 -3.19 -5.10 -13.23
N GLN A 84 -4.36 -5.71 -13.39
CA GLN A 84 -5.42 -5.69 -12.36
C GLN A 84 -4.97 -6.28 -11.01
N GLY A 85 -4.05 -7.24 -11.01
CA GLY A 85 -3.46 -7.83 -9.80
C GLY A 85 -2.49 -6.91 -9.07
N GLU A 86 -1.97 -5.88 -9.74
CA GLU A 86 -0.96 -4.96 -9.22
C GLU A 86 -1.58 -3.69 -8.63
N ARG A 87 -2.92 -3.62 -8.53
CA ARG A 87 -3.65 -2.51 -7.89
C ARG A 87 -3.18 -2.25 -6.46
N SER A 88 -2.84 -3.29 -5.71
CA SER A 88 -2.32 -3.12 -4.34
C SER A 88 -0.94 -2.44 -4.31
N LEU A 89 -0.11 -2.68 -5.32
CA LEU A 89 1.19 -2.04 -5.48
C LEU A 89 1.03 -0.57 -5.92
N LEU A 90 0.09 -0.27 -6.81
CA LEU A 90 -0.27 1.10 -7.17
C LEU A 90 -0.59 1.95 -5.93
N TRP A 91 -1.53 1.48 -5.09
CA TRP A 91 -1.89 2.17 -3.86
C TRP A 91 -0.70 2.37 -2.93
N TRP A 92 0.17 1.37 -2.83
CA TRP A 92 1.38 1.47 -2.01
C TRP A 92 2.35 2.54 -2.54
N THR A 93 2.56 2.62 -3.85
CA THR A 93 3.40 3.68 -4.47
C THR A 93 2.81 5.08 -4.27
N GLU A 94 1.49 5.24 -4.39
CA GLU A 94 0.81 6.52 -4.11
C GLU A 94 0.91 6.91 -2.63
N HIS A 95 0.88 5.92 -1.74
CA HIS A 95 1.14 6.17 -0.33
C HIS A 95 2.56 6.68 -0.07
N GLN A 96 3.59 6.11 -0.74
CA GLN A 96 4.96 6.62 -0.60
C GLN A 96 5.08 8.08 -1.06
N LYS A 97 4.44 8.44 -2.18
CA LYS A 97 4.41 9.84 -2.66
C LYS A 97 3.73 10.78 -1.66
N LYS A 98 2.61 10.36 -1.06
CA LYS A 98 1.92 11.16 -0.05
C LYS A 98 2.81 11.42 1.17
N GLU A 99 3.53 10.40 1.65
CA GLU A 99 4.44 10.55 2.77
C GLU A 99 5.65 11.43 2.42
N TYR A 100 6.14 11.39 1.17
CA TYR A 100 7.15 12.32 0.65
C TYR A 100 6.68 13.78 0.66
N TRP A 101 5.46 14.06 0.18
CA TRP A 101 4.93 15.43 0.20
C TRP A 101 4.71 15.95 1.62
N ARG A 102 4.19 15.10 2.52
CA ARG A 102 4.09 15.44 3.95
C ARG A 102 5.45 15.80 4.54
N ARG A 103 6.50 15.05 4.19
CA ARG A 103 7.87 15.36 4.60
C ARG A 103 8.36 16.70 4.06
N LYS A 104 8.13 17.01 2.78
CA LYS A 104 8.44 18.31 2.19
C LYS A 104 7.72 19.47 2.88
N GLU A 105 6.48 19.26 3.32
CA GLU A 105 5.68 20.23 4.06
C GLU A 105 6.05 20.32 5.56
N GLY A 106 7.09 19.61 6.02
CA GLY A 106 7.48 19.58 7.43
C GLY A 106 6.49 18.84 8.34
N LYS A 107 5.53 18.10 7.77
CA LYS A 107 4.52 17.35 8.51
C LYS A 107 5.06 16.00 8.95
N LYS A 108 4.47 15.47 10.03
CA LYS A 108 4.73 14.11 10.50
C LYS A 108 4.45 13.10 9.38
N ASN A 109 5.41 12.22 9.14
CA ASN A 109 5.39 11.22 8.09
C ASN A 109 6.10 9.93 8.54
N HIS A 110 5.99 8.88 7.73
CA HIS A 110 6.58 7.56 7.96
C HIS A 110 7.68 7.20 6.94
N LEU A 111 8.15 8.17 6.16
CA LEU A 111 9.18 8.00 5.14
C LEU A 111 10.56 8.34 5.73
N THR A 112 11.21 7.30 6.28
CA THR A 112 12.57 7.39 6.81
C THR A 112 13.58 7.67 5.70
N ASP A 113 14.76 8.19 6.07
CA ASP A 113 15.85 8.46 5.12
C ASP A 113 16.30 7.20 4.38
N GLU A 114 16.34 6.07 5.07
CA GLU A 114 16.69 4.79 4.47
C GLU A 114 15.67 4.35 3.40
N ARG A 115 14.37 4.54 3.67
CA ARG A 115 13.30 4.19 2.72
C ARG A 115 13.34 5.11 1.50
N MET A 116 13.59 6.39 1.72
CA MET A 116 13.76 7.37 0.65
C MET A 116 14.93 6.98 -0.25
N LYS A 117 16.12 6.75 0.35
CA LYS A 117 17.31 6.31 -0.38
C LYS A 117 17.07 5.04 -1.19
N ARG A 118 16.45 4.01 -0.61
CA ARG A 118 16.14 2.76 -1.32
C ARG A 118 15.21 2.99 -2.53
N LEU A 119 14.23 3.89 -2.40
CA LEU A 119 13.34 4.25 -3.49
C LEU A 119 14.07 5.07 -4.57
N ASP A 120 14.95 5.98 -4.17
CA ASP A 120 15.79 6.76 -5.08
C ASP A 120 16.76 5.86 -5.86
N ASP A 121 17.37 4.88 -5.21
CA ASP A 121 18.32 3.92 -5.82
C ASP A 121 17.67 3.11 -6.96
N ILE A 122 16.35 2.89 -6.90
CA ILE A 122 15.59 2.22 -7.96
C ILE A 122 14.95 3.21 -8.96
N GLY A 123 15.26 4.51 -8.86
CA GLY A 123 14.72 5.55 -9.74
C GLY A 123 13.22 5.78 -9.53
N PHE A 124 12.74 5.73 -8.28
CA PHE A 124 11.34 5.94 -7.97
C PHE A 124 10.88 7.34 -8.37
N LEU A 125 9.80 7.39 -9.15
CA LEU A 125 9.18 8.64 -9.58
C LEU A 125 8.29 9.22 -8.48
N TRP A 126 8.85 10.11 -7.65
CA TRP A 126 8.12 10.85 -6.61
C TRP A 126 7.06 11.78 -7.18
N GLU A 127 7.38 12.40 -8.30
CA GLU A 127 6.46 13.20 -9.09
C GLU A 127 5.95 12.31 -10.22
N THR A 128 4.64 12.03 -10.20
CA THR A 128 4.01 11.47 -11.39
C THR A 128 4.12 12.56 -12.46
N PRO A 129 4.79 12.32 -13.60
CA PRO A 129 4.63 13.21 -14.74
C PRO A 129 3.13 13.29 -14.96
N ARG A 130 2.54 14.49 -14.91
CA ARG A 130 1.15 14.67 -15.31
C ARG A 130 1.05 13.93 -16.64
N CYS A 131 0.27 12.84 -16.70
CA CYS A 131 -0.08 12.28 -18.00
C CYS A 131 -0.59 13.49 -18.77
N PRO A 132 0.03 13.87 -19.91
CA PRO A 132 -0.63 14.80 -20.79
C PRO A 132 -2.02 14.22 -20.98
N ARG A 133 -3.06 15.00 -20.70
CA ARG A 133 -4.44 14.59 -20.95
C ARG A 133 -4.53 14.34 -22.46
N GLY A 134 -4.26 13.12 -22.89
CA GLY A 134 -3.95 12.80 -24.29
C GLY A 134 -2.48 12.44 -24.48
N ASN A 135 -2.19 11.13 -24.55
CA ASN A 135 -0.98 10.69 -25.24
C ASN A 135 -1.22 10.99 -26.73
N GLU A 136 -0.57 12.03 -27.25
CA GLU A 136 -0.66 12.48 -28.65
C GLU A 136 -0.40 11.32 -29.62
N GLU A 137 0.52 10.41 -29.31
CA GLU A 137 0.78 9.22 -30.14
C GLU A 137 -0.40 8.25 -30.13
N LYS A 138 -1.06 8.08 -28.98
CA LYS A 138 -2.27 7.25 -28.84
C LYS A 138 -3.43 7.86 -29.62
N TRP A 139 -3.57 9.18 -29.61
CA TRP A 139 -4.55 9.90 -30.42
C TRP A 139 -4.25 9.75 -31.91
N LYS A 140 -3.01 10.02 -32.34
CA LYS A 140 -2.55 9.83 -33.73
C LYS A 140 -2.78 8.41 -34.24
N ARG A 141 -2.50 7.40 -33.40
CA ARG A 141 -2.77 6.00 -33.76
C ARG A 141 -4.25 5.74 -34.00
N ARG A 142 -5.14 6.18 -33.10
CA ARG A 142 -6.59 6.04 -33.28
C ARG A 142 -7.11 6.83 -34.48
N PHE A 143 -6.54 8.00 -34.75
CA PHE A 143 -6.85 8.78 -35.94
C PHE A 143 -6.48 8.03 -37.22
N ASN A 144 -5.28 7.45 -37.29
CA ASN A 144 -4.85 6.65 -38.44
C ASN A 144 -5.72 5.40 -38.65
N GLU A 145 -6.13 4.75 -37.56
CA GLU A 145 -7.09 3.64 -37.60
C GLU A 145 -8.45 4.09 -38.19
N LEU A 146 -8.94 5.27 -37.82
CA LEU A 146 -10.18 5.84 -38.36
C LEU A 146 -10.05 6.23 -39.85
N VAL A 147 -8.90 6.75 -40.27
CA VAL A 147 -8.60 7.05 -41.69
C VAL A 147 -8.62 5.77 -42.52
N ALA A 148 -7.99 4.69 -42.04
CA ALA A 148 -8.03 3.39 -42.69
C ALA A 148 -9.46 2.82 -42.75
N TYR A 149 -10.23 2.97 -41.67
CA TYR A 149 -11.63 2.56 -41.63
C TYR A 149 -12.48 3.34 -42.65
N LYS A 150 -12.33 4.66 -42.73
CA LYS A 150 -13.03 5.49 -43.72
C LYS A 150 -12.66 5.09 -45.16
N LYS A 151 -11.39 4.81 -45.42
CA LYS A 151 -10.95 4.33 -46.75
C LYS A 151 -11.61 3.00 -47.13
N LYS A 152 -11.81 2.11 -46.15
CA LYS A 152 -12.39 0.77 -46.37
C LYS A 152 -13.92 0.77 -46.43
N HIS A 153 -14.58 1.59 -45.63
CA HIS A 153 -16.03 1.54 -45.42
C HIS A 153 -16.78 2.78 -45.93
N GLY A 154 -16.07 3.79 -46.44
CA GLY A 154 -16.66 5.05 -46.92
C GLY A 154 -17.23 5.95 -45.82
N THR A 155 -17.22 5.50 -44.56
CA THR A 155 -17.82 6.19 -43.42
C THR A 155 -16.86 6.23 -42.24
N THR A 156 -17.01 7.22 -41.38
CA THR A 156 -16.33 7.33 -40.08
C THR A 156 -17.21 6.83 -38.93
N HIS A 157 -18.44 6.40 -39.21
CA HIS A 157 -19.36 5.90 -38.20
C HIS A 157 -19.05 4.44 -37.86
N VAL A 158 -18.09 4.25 -36.94
CA VAL A 158 -17.74 2.94 -36.40
C VAL A 158 -18.83 2.51 -35.42
N ARG A 159 -19.68 1.56 -35.82
CA ARG A 159 -20.73 1.02 -34.94
C ARG A 159 -20.10 0.18 -33.81
N PRO A 160 -20.51 0.39 -32.55
CA PRO A 160 -20.16 -0.53 -31.48
C PRO A 160 -20.87 -1.86 -31.72
N CYS A 161 -20.13 -2.97 -31.60
CA CYS A 161 -20.70 -4.31 -31.52
C CYS A 161 -21.32 -4.56 -30.14
#